data_AF-A0A813H8F0-F1
#
_entry.id   AF-A0A813H8F0-F1
#
_cell.length_a   1.000
_cell.length_b   1.000
_cell.length_c   1.000
_cell.angle_alpha   90.00
_cell.angle_beta   90.00
_cell.angle_gamma   90.00
#
_symmetry.space_group_name_H-M   'P 1'
#
loop_
_entity.id
_entity.type
_entity.pdbx_description
1 polymer ?
#
loop_
_entity_poly.entity_id
_entity_poly.type
_entity_poly.pdbx_seq_one_letter_code
_entity_poly.pdbx_strand_id
1 'polypeptide(L)'
;MTCRWHGQNHQLLQLHFLLVLLMAGRCSGGVTGQDKQPFCPLGQCINCMHCNGACLDDCSCYSSINVCCCGAPPGHYSRGYEKVPCPGGSYQNVTGQWRCEPCNTSGQLYDITYRGSIDLLDCYEARCESRGASQANYSQWQAENCRNSTFVETTMMSHPPSEAFCSAMTPAIKSRGCSWNDKTGVGRTAGVSSSLLLAMAVLVVPVVPDYR
;
A
#
# COMPACT_ATOMS: atom_id res chain seq x y z
N MET A 1 -36.39 -56.82 -17.93
CA MET A 1 -35.13 -56.76 -18.69
C MET A 1 -33.98 -56.72 -17.69
N THR A 2 -33.16 -57.75 -17.74
CA THR A 2 -32.10 -58.10 -16.78
C THR A 2 -30.81 -57.34 -17.08
N CYS A 3 -30.17 -56.75 -16.06
CA CYS A 3 -28.76 -56.41 -16.13
C CYS A 3 -27.97 -57.13 -15.03
N ARG A 4 -26.94 -57.80 -15.54
CA ARG A 4 -26.11 -58.85 -14.98
C ARG A 4 -25.05 -58.25 -14.05
N TRP A 5 -24.86 -58.87 -12.89
CA TRP A 5 -23.69 -58.67 -12.05
C TRP A 5 -22.50 -59.47 -12.62
N HIS A 6 -21.34 -58.82 -12.70
CA HIS A 6 -20.05 -59.48 -12.78
C HIS A 6 -19.09 -58.81 -11.81
N GLY A 7 -18.74 -59.55 -10.75
CA GLY A 7 -17.60 -59.26 -9.91
C GLY A 7 -16.37 -59.99 -10.45
N GLN A 8 -15.22 -59.37 -10.32
CA GLN A 8 -13.92 -60.01 -10.11
C GLN A 8 -13.00 -58.93 -9.51
N ASN A 9 -12.70 -58.99 -8.21
CA ASN A 9 -11.68 -59.78 -7.52
C ASN A 9 -10.23 -59.30 -7.73
N HIS A 10 -9.61 -59.01 -6.59
CA HIS A 10 -8.17 -58.95 -6.30
C HIS A 10 -7.33 -57.98 -7.12
N GLN A 11 -6.93 -56.86 -6.50
CA GLN A 11 -5.52 -56.55 -6.16
C GLN A 11 -5.48 -55.44 -5.09
N LEU A 12 -5.93 -55.79 -3.89
CA LEU A 12 -5.72 -55.04 -2.65
C LEU A 12 -4.46 -55.63 -1.99
N LEU A 13 -3.29 -55.04 -2.26
CA LEU A 13 -2.08 -55.03 -1.41
C LEU A 13 -0.94 -54.52 -2.30
N GLN A 14 -0.60 -53.22 -2.20
CA GLN A 14 0.68 -52.59 -2.59
C GLN A 14 0.53 -51.05 -2.73
N LEU A 15 -0.67 -50.48 -2.57
CA LEU A 15 -0.91 -49.04 -2.72
C LEU A 15 -1.06 -48.25 -1.40
N HIS A 16 -0.56 -48.77 -0.28
CA HIS A 16 -0.67 -48.07 1.04
C HIS A 16 0.65 -47.54 1.58
N PHE A 17 1.81 -47.85 0.98
CA PHE A 17 3.11 -47.37 1.47
C PHE A 17 3.64 -46.10 0.80
N LEU A 18 3.02 -45.64 -0.29
CA LEU A 18 3.43 -44.41 -1.00
C LEU A 18 2.58 -43.18 -0.67
N LEU A 19 1.47 -43.35 0.07
CA LEU A 19 0.58 -42.24 0.43
C LEU A 19 0.95 -41.52 1.75
N VAL A 20 1.81 -42.11 2.58
CA VAL A 20 2.15 -41.56 3.90
C VAL A 20 3.37 -40.61 3.85
N LEU A 21 4.22 -40.69 2.83
CA LEU A 21 5.42 -39.84 2.69
C LEU A 21 5.19 -38.52 1.94
N LEU A 22 4.02 -38.31 1.30
CA LEU A 22 3.69 -37.06 0.61
C LEU A 22 3.03 -35.99 1.50
N MET A 23 2.73 -36.29 2.77
CA MET A 23 2.09 -35.36 3.71
C MET A 23 3.03 -34.76 4.76
N ALA A 24 4.33 -35.12 4.78
CA ALA A 24 5.27 -34.69 5.82
C ALA A 24 6.17 -33.49 5.45
N GLY A 25 5.94 -32.84 4.30
CA GLY A 25 6.87 -31.85 3.73
C GLY A 25 6.38 -30.39 3.70
N ARG A 26 5.36 -30.01 4.49
CA ARG A 26 4.87 -28.61 4.53
C ARG A 26 4.65 -28.11 5.96
N CYS A 27 5.63 -28.33 6.83
CA CYS A 27 5.70 -27.60 8.08
C CYS A 27 6.82 -26.56 7.99
N SER A 28 6.47 -25.32 8.34
CA SER A 28 7.40 -24.26 8.74
C SER A 28 8.09 -23.49 7.60
N GLY A 29 7.29 -22.94 6.70
CA GLY A 29 7.65 -21.65 6.10
C GLY A 29 7.60 -20.58 7.20
N GLY A 30 8.66 -20.47 7.99
CA GLY A 30 8.81 -19.38 8.95
C GLY A 30 8.71 -18.06 8.21
N VAL A 31 7.67 -17.28 8.51
CA VAL A 31 7.49 -15.91 8.01
C VAL A 31 8.48 -15.01 8.76
N THR A 32 9.77 -15.26 8.62
CA THR A 32 10.83 -14.40 9.16
C THR A 32 11.05 -13.26 8.18
N GLY A 33 10.21 -12.22 8.24
CA GLY A 33 10.40 -11.07 7.35
C GLY A 33 9.34 -9.96 7.33
N GLN A 34 8.34 -9.95 8.22
CA GLN A 34 7.30 -8.90 8.21
C GLN A 34 7.70 -7.58 8.90
N ASP A 35 8.86 -7.47 9.54
CA ASP A 35 9.22 -6.32 10.41
C ASP A 35 9.61 -5.01 9.69
N LYS A 36 9.28 -4.84 8.40
CA LYS A 36 9.76 -3.69 7.61
C LYS A 36 8.72 -2.96 6.77
N GLN A 37 7.44 -3.32 6.84
CA GLN A 37 6.41 -2.63 6.06
C GLN A 37 5.53 -1.73 6.93
N PRO A 38 5.20 -0.52 6.46
CA PRO A 38 4.15 0.31 7.06
C PRO A 38 2.82 -0.47 7.14
N PHE A 39 1.99 -0.15 8.13
CA PHE A 39 0.82 -0.98 8.45
C PHE A 39 -0.24 -0.98 7.32
N CYS A 40 -0.57 0.19 6.79
CA CYS A 40 -1.46 0.32 5.64
C CYS A 40 -0.68 0.18 4.29
N PRO A 41 -1.33 0.29 3.13
CA PRO A 41 -0.69 0.61 1.85
C PRO A 41 -0.34 2.10 1.67
N LEU A 42 0.63 2.41 0.80
CA LEU A 42 1.00 3.78 0.44
C LEU A 42 -0.23 4.61 0.04
N GLY A 43 -0.32 5.82 0.61
CA GLY A 43 -1.41 6.77 0.32
C GLY A 43 -2.68 6.54 1.12
N GLN A 44 -2.70 5.51 1.97
CA GLN A 44 -3.75 5.32 2.97
C GLN A 44 -3.29 5.77 4.36
N CYS A 45 -4.21 6.22 5.21
CA CYS A 45 -3.93 6.47 6.62
C CYS A 45 -4.62 5.45 7.51
N ILE A 46 -4.06 5.29 8.71
CA ILE A 46 -4.60 4.50 9.80
C ILE A 46 -5.75 5.29 10.44
N ASN A 47 -6.85 4.59 10.71
CA ASN A 47 -8.07 5.08 11.35
C ASN A 47 -8.89 6.03 10.45
N CYS A 48 -10.07 5.56 10.07
CA CYS A 48 -11.01 6.26 9.18
C CYS A 48 -11.34 7.67 9.63
N MET A 49 -11.47 7.91 10.95
CA MET A 49 -11.81 9.22 11.50
C MET A 49 -10.71 10.25 11.21
N HIS A 50 -9.47 9.81 11.13
CA HIS A 50 -8.31 10.64 10.78
C HIS A 50 -8.00 10.64 9.28
N CYS A 51 -8.74 9.86 8.49
CA CYS A 51 -8.66 9.83 7.02
C CYS A 51 -9.83 10.59 6.39
N ASN A 52 -10.81 9.92 5.83
CA ASN A 52 -11.90 10.55 5.07
C ASN A 52 -13.21 10.63 5.88
N GLY A 53 -13.27 10.01 7.06
CA GLY A 53 -14.50 9.87 7.87
C GLY A 53 -15.49 8.83 7.31
N ALA A 54 -15.21 8.24 6.14
CA ALA A 54 -16.06 7.28 5.46
C ALA A 54 -15.59 5.85 5.74
N CYS A 55 -15.83 5.38 6.98
CA CYS A 55 -15.26 4.14 7.50
C CYS A 55 -15.68 2.86 6.76
N LEU A 56 -16.78 2.88 6.02
CA LEU A 56 -17.46 1.67 5.56
C LEU A 56 -17.34 1.43 4.05
N ASP A 57 -17.20 2.50 3.25
CA ASP A 57 -17.35 2.38 1.80
C ASP A 57 -16.01 2.35 1.05
N ASP A 58 -14.95 2.90 1.63
CA ASP A 58 -13.64 3.08 0.96
C ASP A 58 -12.44 2.76 1.87
N CYS A 59 -12.64 1.84 2.82
CA CYS A 59 -11.64 1.46 3.81
C CYS A 59 -11.47 -0.06 3.91
N SER A 60 -10.22 -0.49 4.06
CA SER A 60 -9.88 -1.88 4.42
C SER A 60 -9.72 -2.00 5.93
N CYS A 61 -10.65 -2.67 6.60
CA CYS A 61 -10.68 -2.80 8.06
C CYS A 61 -10.18 -4.16 8.57
N TYR A 62 -9.31 -4.12 9.57
CA TYR A 62 -8.73 -5.25 10.28
C TYR A 62 -9.32 -5.34 11.69
N SER A 63 -10.35 -6.18 11.84
CA SER A 63 -11.10 -6.32 13.09
C SER A 63 -10.28 -6.85 14.26
N SER A 64 -9.22 -7.62 14.01
CA SER A 64 -8.34 -8.18 15.05
C SER A 64 -7.60 -7.13 15.87
N ILE A 65 -7.39 -5.94 15.31
CA ILE A 65 -6.70 -4.83 15.98
C ILE A 65 -7.52 -3.53 15.96
N ASN A 66 -8.77 -3.60 15.53
CA ASN A 66 -9.69 -2.45 15.40
C ASN A 66 -9.09 -1.26 14.63
N VAL A 67 -8.39 -1.54 13.52
CA VAL A 67 -7.77 -0.54 12.65
C VAL A 67 -8.33 -0.66 11.25
N CYS A 68 -8.57 0.48 10.61
CA CYS A 68 -8.90 0.55 9.18
C CYS A 68 -7.88 1.41 8.44
N CYS A 69 -7.64 1.06 7.19
CA CYS A 69 -6.80 1.80 6.25
C CYS A 69 -7.68 2.41 5.17
N CYS A 70 -7.63 3.74 5.03
CA CYS A 70 -8.48 4.48 4.09
C CYS A 70 -7.65 5.43 3.23
N GLY A 71 -8.05 5.64 1.99
CA GLY A 71 -7.41 6.63 1.13
C GLY A 71 -7.54 8.05 1.68
N ALA A 72 -6.46 8.84 1.61
CA ALA A 72 -6.58 10.28 1.84
C ALA A 72 -7.50 10.90 0.78
N PRO A 73 -8.46 11.77 1.16
CA PRO A 73 -9.37 12.38 0.19
C PRO A 73 -8.62 13.39 -0.72
N PRO A 74 -9.25 13.85 -1.81
CA PRO A 74 -8.74 14.97 -2.60
C PRO A 74 -8.42 16.19 -1.71
N GLY A 75 -7.42 16.95 -2.13
CA GLY A 75 -6.83 18.03 -1.35
C GLY A 75 -5.88 17.56 -0.25
N HIS A 76 -5.70 16.26 -0.07
CA HIS A 76 -4.86 15.70 0.98
C HIS A 76 -3.97 14.57 0.45
N TYR A 77 -2.88 14.32 1.18
CA TYR A 77 -2.05 13.14 1.02
C TYR A 77 -1.96 12.40 2.36
N SER A 78 -1.58 11.12 2.34
CA SER A 78 -1.38 10.37 3.59
C SER A 78 0.09 10.15 3.92
N ARG A 79 0.40 10.23 5.22
CA ARG A 79 1.71 9.85 5.79
C ARG A 79 1.67 8.59 6.65
N GLY A 80 0.57 7.85 6.58
CA GLY A 80 0.41 6.53 7.17
C GLY A 80 -0.46 6.57 8.40
N TYR A 81 -0.29 7.54 9.28
CA TYR A 81 -1.10 7.67 10.48
C TYR A 81 -2.18 8.77 10.39
N GLU A 82 -2.00 9.73 9.49
CA GLU A 82 -2.96 10.82 9.27
C GLU A 82 -3.02 11.21 7.79
N LYS A 83 -4.10 11.89 7.41
CA LYS A 83 -4.13 12.72 6.20
C LYS A 83 -3.49 14.07 6.51
N VAL A 84 -2.78 14.62 5.55
CA VAL A 84 -2.17 15.95 5.62
C VAL A 84 -2.69 16.76 4.44
N PRO A 85 -3.22 17.98 4.65
CA PRO A 85 -3.71 18.80 3.56
C PRO A 85 -2.56 19.25 2.65
N CYS A 86 -2.82 19.29 1.34
CA CYS A 86 -1.83 19.73 0.37
C CYS A 86 -1.44 21.19 0.64
N PRO A 87 -0.15 21.49 0.84
CA PRO A 87 0.35 22.86 0.94
C PRO A 87 0.19 23.61 -0.38
N GLY A 88 0.02 24.93 -0.31
CA GLY A 88 0.08 25.81 -1.47
C GLY A 88 1.35 25.59 -2.28
N GLY A 89 1.21 25.54 -3.61
CA GLY A 89 2.27 25.08 -4.51
C GLY A 89 2.23 23.57 -4.82
N SER A 90 1.27 22.86 -4.25
CA SER A 90 0.89 21.50 -4.63
C SER A 90 -0.63 21.32 -4.63
N TYR A 91 -1.12 20.26 -5.25
CA TYR A 91 -2.53 19.86 -5.25
C TYR A 91 -2.70 18.34 -5.28
N GLN A 92 -3.91 17.85 -5.04
CA GLN A 92 -4.23 16.43 -5.18
C GLN A 92 -5.69 16.20 -5.56
N ASN A 93 -5.95 15.71 -6.77
CA ASN A 93 -7.29 15.48 -7.30
C ASN A 93 -7.74 14.00 -7.21
N VAL A 94 -6.85 13.09 -6.81
CA VAL A 94 -7.13 11.65 -6.70
C VAL A 94 -7.03 11.19 -5.24
N THR A 95 -8.01 10.40 -4.82
CA THR A 95 -8.01 9.76 -3.50
C THR A 95 -6.86 8.76 -3.34
N GLY A 96 -6.33 8.64 -2.12
CA GLY A 96 -5.37 7.57 -1.77
C GLY A 96 -3.94 7.86 -2.20
N GLN A 97 -3.57 9.14 -2.33
CA GLN A 97 -2.25 9.53 -2.77
C GLN A 97 -1.31 9.77 -1.58
N TRP A 98 -0.05 9.35 -1.74
CA TRP A 98 0.97 9.45 -0.68
C TRP A 98 1.75 10.76 -0.71
N ARG A 99 1.56 11.57 -1.76
CA ARG A 99 2.08 12.93 -1.91
C ARG A 99 1.15 13.77 -2.78
N CYS A 100 1.23 15.08 -2.64
CA CYS A 100 0.58 16.02 -3.55
C CYS A 100 1.44 16.23 -4.80
N GLU A 101 0.80 16.53 -5.92
CA GLU A 101 1.44 16.90 -7.19
C GLU A 101 1.86 18.38 -7.15
N PRO A 102 3.03 18.75 -7.69
CA PRO A 102 3.45 20.15 -7.71
C PRO A 102 2.60 20.98 -8.69
N CYS A 103 2.28 22.21 -8.32
CA CYS A 103 1.68 23.19 -9.23
C CYS A 103 2.72 23.58 -10.30
N ASN A 104 2.47 23.22 -11.57
CA ASN A 104 3.45 23.11 -12.66
C ASN A 104 3.99 24.44 -13.23
N THR A 105 4.65 25.27 -12.41
CA THR A 105 5.34 26.48 -12.89
C THR A 105 6.66 26.72 -12.16
N SER A 106 7.76 26.57 -12.89
CA SER A 106 9.09 26.95 -12.42
C SER A 106 9.13 28.45 -12.10
N GLY A 107 9.65 28.81 -10.91
CA GLY A 107 9.83 30.20 -10.50
C GLY A 107 8.60 30.87 -9.88
N GLN A 108 7.42 30.22 -9.91
CA GLN A 108 6.26 30.73 -9.20
C GLN A 108 6.39 30.52 -7.70
N LEU A 109 6.05 31.55 -6.93
CA LEU A 109 5.92 31.47 -5.48
C LEU A 109 4.47 31.26 -5.06
N TYR A 110 4.29 30.37 -4.10
CA TYR A 110 3.01 29.97 -3.54
C TYR A 110 2.99 30.20 -2.03
N ASP A 111 1.83 30.62 -1.53
CA ASP A 111 1.56 30.80 -0.12
C ASP A 111 1.47 29.42 0.53
N ILE A 112 2.51 29.05 1.26
CA ILE A 112 2.58 27.75 1.93
C ILE A 112 1.57 27.64 3.07
N THR A 113 0.85 28.70 3.45
CA THR A 113 -0.23 28.63 4.44
C THR A 113 -1.57 28.26 3.81
N TYR A 114 -1.70 28.35 2.49
CA TYR A 114 -2.83 27.78 1.76
C TYR A 114 -2.80 26.25 1.90
N ARG A 115 -3.95 25.64 2.19
CA ARG A 115 -4.07 24.22 2.51
C ARG A 115 -5.25 23.61 1.78
N GLY A 116 -5.10 22.34 1.40
CA GLY A 116 -6.22 21.55 0.92
C GLY A 116 -6.46 21.64 -0.59
N SER A 117 -5.49 22.12 -1.38
CA SER A 117 -5.64 22.31 -2.82
C SER A 117 -5.97 21.00 -3.53
N ILE A 118 -7.13 20.95 -4.19
CA ILE A 118 -7.66 19.80 -4.92
C ILE A 118 -7.14 19.80 -6.35
N ASP A 119 -7.08 20.96 -7.01
CA ASP A 119 -6.74 21.05 -8.42
C ASP A 119 -5.82 22.24 -8.77
N LEU A 120 -5.63 22.46 -10.08
CA LEU A 120 -4.81 23.56 -10.59
C LEU A 120 -5.45 24.93 -10.39
N LEU A 121 -6.77 25.04 -10.24
CA LEU A 121 -7.42 26.31 -9.92
C LEU A 121 -7.03 26.77 -8.52
N ASP A 122 -7.02 25.85 -7.56
CA ASP A 122 -6.52 26.12 -6.20
C ASP A 122 -5.04 26.53 -6.22
N CYS A 123 -4.23 25.95 -7.11
CA CYS A 123 -2.85 26.42 -7.32
C CYS A 123 -2.78 27.89 -7.73
N TYR A 124 -3.68 28.35 -8.61
CA TYR A 124 -3.73 29.76 -9.02
C TYR A 124 -4.10 30.66 -7.84
N GLU A 125 -5.07 30.25 -7.02
CA GLU A 125 -5.45 31.00 -5.82
C GLU A 125 -4.35 31.02 -4.76
N ALA A 126 -3.57 29.95 -4.65
CA ALA A 126 -2.45 29.84 -3.73
C ALA A 126 -1.23 30.67 -4.16
N ARG A 127 -1.23 31.34 -5.33
CA ARG A 127 -0.11 32.19 -5.75
C ARG A 127 0.04 33.36 -4.78
N CYS A 128 1.28 33.63 -4.39
CA CYS A 128 1.55 34.73 -3.46
C CYS A 128 1.15 36.11 -3.99
N GLU A 129 1.26 36.30 -5.31
CA GLU A 129 0.79 37.51 -5.98
C GLU A 129 -0.71 37.74 -5.77
N SER A 130 -1.51 36.66 -5.82
CA SER A 130 -2.96 36.72 -5.67
C SER A 130 -3.40 36.97 -4.22
N ARG A 131 -2.67 36.44 -3.22
CA ARG A 131 -3.07 36.53 -1.80
C ARG A 131 -2.44 37.67 -1.04
N GLY A 132 -1.22 38.06 -1.38
CA GLY A 132 -0.47 39.06 -0.60
C GLY A 132 -0.70 40.50 -1.04
N ALA A 133 -1.35 40.76 -2.18
CA ALA A 133 -1.56 42.11 -2.69
C ALA A 133 -2.30 43.05 -1.72
N SER A 134 -3.10 42.51 -0.80
CA SER A 134 -3.83 43.27 0.22
C SER A 134 -3.16 43.31 1.59
N GLN A 135 -2.01 42.66 1.77
CA GLN A 135 -1.31 42.60 3.06
C GLN A 135 -0.48 43.87 3.29
N ALA A 136 -0.65 44.50 4.46
CA ALA A 136 0.31 45.49 4.93
C ALA A 136 1.67 44.79 5.10
N ASN A 137 2.73 45.31 4.46
CA ASN A 137 4.06 44.69 4.39
C ASN A 137 4.15 43.40 3.54
N TYR A 138 3.62 43.46 2.31
CA TYR A 138 3.71 42.37 1.34
C TYR A 138 5.12 41.75 1.21
N SER A 139 6.20 42.54 1.24
CA SER A 139 7.56 42.03 1.12
C SER A 139 7.97 41.11 2.28
N GLN A 140 7.63 41.47 3.52
CA GLN A 140 7.92 40.65 4.70
C GLN A 140 7.05 39.39 4.69
N TRP A 141 5.75 39.54 4.45
CA TRP A 141 4.84 38.41 4.35
C TRP A 141 5.28 37.41 3.28
N GLN A 142 5.73 37.92 2.12
CA GLN A 142 6.24 37.10 1.04
C GLN A 142 7.51 36.34 1.46
N ALA A 143 8.46 36.99 2.13
CA ALA A 143 9.67 36.32 2.63
C ALA A 143 9.35 35.18 3.61
N GLU A 144 8.32 35.34 4.45
CA GLU A 144 7.94 34.37 5.47
C GLU A 144 7.11 33.20 4.89
N ASN A 145 6.15 33.48 4.00
CA ASN A 145 5.11 32.52 3.63
C ASN A 145 5.21 32.00 2.19
N CYS A 146 6.04 32.62 1.34
CA CYS A 146 6.07 32.28 -0.08
C CYS A 146 7.24 31.37 -0.44
N ARG A 147 6.94 30.22 -1.04
CA ARG A 147 7.95 29.24 -1.46
C ARG A 147 7.62 28.69 -2.85
N ASN A 148 8.63 28.16 -3.53
CA ASN A 148 8.41 27.45 -4.79
C ASN A 148 7.91 26.02 -4.54
N SER A 149 7.34 25.39 -5.57
CA SER A 149 6.80 24.03 -5.48
C SER A 149 7.86 22.96 -5.13
N THR A 150 9.13 23.15 -5.50
CA THR A 150 10.23 22.24 -5.14
C THR A 150 10.54 22.23 -3.64
N PHE A 151 10.53 23.40 -2.99
CA PHE A 151 10.65 23.51 -1.54
C PHE A 151 9.49 22.78 -0.87
N VAL A 152 8.28 23.02 -1.35
CA VAL A 152 7.05 22.40 -0.83
C VAL A 152 7.11 20.88 -0.93
N GLU A 153 7.54 20.33 -2.07
CA GLU A 153 7.74 18.88 -2.23
C GLU A 153 8.74 18.32 -1.21
N THR A 154 9.85 19.01 -0.99
CA THR A 154 10.88 18.60 -0.02
C THR A 154 10.32 18.61 1.41
N THR A 155 9.55 19.64 1.78
CA THR A 155 8.94 19.75 3.12
C THR A 155 7.82 18.73 3.35
N MET A 156 7.02 18.40 2.34
CA MET A 156 6.02 17.32 2.45
C MET A 156 6.69 15.99 2.82
N MET A 157 7.89 15.76 2.31
CA MET A 157 8.69 14.56 2.58
C MET A 157 9.40 14.58 3.92
N SER A 158 9.52 15.71 4.60
CA SER A 158 10.16 15.82 5.92
C SER A 158 9.20 15.63 7.10
N HIS A 159 7.89 15.44 6.86
CA HIS A 159 6.93 15.25 7.95
C HIS A 159 7.28 13.98 8.76
N PRO A 160 7.48 14.09 10.09
CA PRO A 160 7.90 12.97 10.93
C PRO A 160 6.76 11.96 11.18
N PRO A 161 7.09 10.71 11.55
CA PRO A 161 6.09 9.75 12.03
C PRO A 161 5.48 10.20 13.37
N SER A 162 4.22 9.86 13.63
CA SER A 162 3.61 10.03 14.96
C SER A 162 3.74 8.76 15.79
N GLU A 163 4.84 8.65 16.55
CA GLU A 163 5.10 7.52 17.43
C GLU A 163 4.09 7.44 18.59
N ALA A 164 3.63 8.60 19.09
CA ALA A 164 2.66 8.68 20.18
C ALA A 164 1.30 8.11 19.76
N PHE A 165 0.81 8.46 18.56
CA PHE A 165 -0.45 7.95 18.04
C PHE A 165 -0.44 6.41 17.92
N CYS A 166 0.65 5.87 17.39
CA CYS A 166 0.75 4.44 17.17
C CYS A 166 0.98 3.59 18.42
N SER A 167 1.80 4.10 19.34
CA SER A 167 2.05 3.41 20.61
C SER A 167 0.81 3.37 21.50
N ALA A 168 -0.13 4.30 21.31
CA ALA A 168 -1.43 4.32 21.99
C ALA A 168 -2.45 3.30 21.44
N MET A 169 -2.19 2.66 20.29
CA MET A 169 -3.11 1.64 19.76
C MET A 169 -3.01 0.33 20.54
N THR A 170 -4.06 -0.49 20.47
CA THR A 170 -4.10 -1.81 21.10
C THR A 170 -4.45 -2.89 20.09
N PRO A 171 -3.50 -3.77 19.71
CA PRO A 171 -2.08 -3.75 20.08
C PRO A 171 -1.32 -2.54 19.49
N ALA A 172 -0.23 -2.14 20.17
CA ALA A 172 0.58 -1.01 19.73
C ALA A 172 1.19 -1.26 18.35
N ILE A 173 1.02 -0.30 17.44
CA ILE A 173 1.70 -0.33 16.15
C ILE A 173 3.15 0.12 16.40
N LYS A 174 4.12 -0.70 16.00
CA LYS A 174 5.55 -0.32 16.09
C LYS A 174 5.81 0.95 15.26
N SER A 175 6.76 1.80 15.65
CA SER A 175 7.07 3.07 14.97
C SER A 175 7.25 2.96 13.44
N ARG A 176 7.76 1.82 12.94
CA ARG A 176 7.87 1.54 11.49
C ARG A 176 6.54 1.36 10.77
N GLY A 177 5.53 0.86 11.48
CA GLY A 177 4.16 0.73 10.98
C GLY A 177 3.45 2.08 10.82
N CYS A 178 4.03 3.14 11.39
CA CYS A 178 3.40 4.44 11.59
C CYS A 178 3.72 5.46 10.53
N SER A 179 4.60 5.16 9.56
CA SER A 179 4.81 6.08 8.44
C SER A 179 5.36 5.38 7.21
N TRP A 180 5.02 5.93 6.04
CA TRP A 180 5.61 5.58 4.75
C TRP A 180 7.09 5.99 4.62
N ASN A 181 7.55 6.90 5.49
CA ASN A 181 8.83 7.59 5.28
C ASN A 181 10.07 6.77 5.70
N ASP A 182 9.89 5.52 6.12
CA ASP A 182 11.01 4.62 6.38
C ASP A 182 11.61 4.16 5.03
N LYS A 183 12.52 4.99 4.49
CA LYS A 183 13.20 4.84 3.18
C LYS A 183 13.96 3.52 2.97
N THR A 184 13.86 2.55 3.89
CA THR A 184 14.56 1.26 3.84
C THR A 184 13.68 0.08 3.40
N GLY A 185 12.40 0.32 3.08
CA GLY A 185 11.48 -0.71 2.58
C GLY A 185 11.73 -1.08 1.11
N VAL A 186 12.73 -1.94 0.87
CA VAL A 186 12.93 -2.62 -0.43
C VAL A 186 11.58 -3.20 -0.89
N GLY A 187 11.19 -2.82 -2.10
CA GLY A 187 9.89 -3.12 -2.68
C GLY A 187 9.54 -4.60 -2.63
N ARG A 188 8.23 -4.87 -2.53
CA ARG A 188 7.65 -6.18 -2.80
C ARG A 188 8.28 -6.74 -4.09
N THR A 189 9.19 -7.71 -3.99
CA THR A 189 9.13 -8.78 -4.98
C THR A 189 7.79 -9.41 -4.71
N ALA A 190 6.81 -9.13 -5.58
CA ALA A 190 5.62 -9.95 -5.65
C ALA A 190 6.12 -11.39 -5.58
N GLY A 191 5.70 -12.11 -4.56
CA GLY A 191 5.82 -13.56 -4.54
C GLY A 191 4.95 -14.05 -5.69
N VAL A 192 5.47 -13.94 -6.91
CA VAL A 192 5.07 -14.79 -8.01
C VAL A 192 5.27 -16.15 -7.42
N SER A 193 4.16 -16.78 -7.05
CA SER A 193 4.18 -18.20 -6.74
C SER A 193 4.68 -18.84 -8.03
N SER A 194 5.99 -19.10 -8.08
CA SER A 194 6.58 -19.96 -9.09
C SER A 194 6.01 -21.34 -8.84
N SER A 195 4.79 -21.54 -9.31
CA SER A 195 4.28 -22.84 -9.69
C SER A 195 5.10 -23.26 -10.90
N LEU A 196 6.34 -23.68 -10.66
CA LEU A 196 7.11 -24.43 -11.65
C LEU A 196 6.34 -25.74 -11.85
N LEU A 197 5.46 -25.75 -12.83
CA LEU A 197 4.91 -26.95 -13.42
C LEU A 197 6.06 -27.67 -14.13
N LEU A 198 6.78 -28.52 -13.38
CA LEU A 198 7.56 -29.61 -13.96
C LEU A 198 6.58 -30.70 -14.38
N ALA A 199 5.88 -30.44 -15.49
CA ALA A 199 5.44 -31.52 -16.36
C ALA A 199 6.65 -31.92 -17.21
N MET A 200 6.95 -33.22 -17.23
CA MET A 200 7.62 -33.99 -18.29
C MET A 200 8.49 -35.10 -17.68
N ALA A 201 7.91 -36.28 -17.53
CA ALA A 201 8.63 -37.55 -17.67
C ALA A 201 7.69 -38.51 -18.40
N VAL A 202 7.80 -38.48 -19.73
CA VAL A 202 7.15 -39.42 -20.65
C VAL A 202 7.67 -40.83 -20.34
N LEU A 203 6.77 -41.72 -19.96
CA LEU A 203 6.99 -43.16 -19.94
C LEU A 203 7.20 -43.64 -21.38
N VAL A 204 8.45 -43.87 -21.76
CA VAL A 204 8.78 -44.68 -22.94
C VAL A 204 8.70 -46.14 -22.51
N VAL A 205 7.60 -46.80 -22.85
CA VAL A 205 7.47 -48.26 -22.76
C VAL A 205 8.04 -48.85 -24.05
N PRO A 206 9.13 -49.64 -24.02
CA PRO A 206 9.54 -50.39 -25.19
C PRO A 206 8.53 -51.52 -25.45
N VAL A 207 7.86 -51.45 -26.60
CA VAL A 207 7.11 -52.57 -27.19
C VAL A 207 8.14 -53.60 -27.64
N VAL A 208 8.20 -54.74 -26.97
CA VAL A 208 8.97 -55.91 -27.45
C VAL A 208 8.12 -56.63 -28.50
N PRO A 209 8.56 -56.77 -29.75
CA PRO A 209 7.86 -57.59 -30.72
C PRO A 209 8.09 -59.07 -30.40
N ASP A 210 6.99 -59.77 -30.20
CA ASP A 210 6.90 -61.23 -30.20
C ASP A 210 7.48 -61.79 -31.50
N TYR A 211 8.48 -62.66 -31.39
CA TYR A 211 8.91 -63.54 -32.46
C TYR A 211 8.73 -64.99 -32.01
N ARG A 212 7.65 -65.59 -32.53
CA ARG A 212 7.38 -67.02 -32.78
C ARG A 212 7.78 -68.04 -31.72
#